data_AF-A0AA38IHB5-F1
#
_entry.id   AF-A0AA38IHB5-F1
#
_cell.length_a   1.000
_cell.length_b   1.000
_cell.length_c   1.000
_cell.angle_alpha   90.00
_cell.angle_beta   90.00
_cell.angle_gamma   90.00
#
_symmetry.space_group_name_H-M   'P 1'
#
loop_
_entity.id
_entity.type
_entity.pdbx_description
1 polymer ?
#
loop_
_entity_poly.entity_id
_entity_poly.type
_entity_poly.pdbx_seq_one_letter_code
_entity_poly.pdbx_strand_id
1 'polypeptide(L)'
;MMWLIILTLFYNMCNVEIIATNTDRSSYGETMHPRQVTECKEITIPMCSYNNIPYRMTKMPNLLGHTTQQKAAWEVHQFRPLIAINCSPELRLFLCSVYFPKCTTEKELIPPCRSLCNSAKSGCEGIMNKYGHVWPSRLSCQKYSENVNNCLNSENTSVILNDTLY
;
A
#
# COMPACT_ATOMS: atom_id res chain seq x y z
N MET A 1 -8.80 14.86 -43.74
CA MET A 1 -10.03 15.04 -42.94
C MET A 1 -10.06 14.26 -41.62
N MET A 2 -9.34 13.14 -41.45
CA MET A 2 -9.24 12.45 -40.14
C MET A 2 -8.38 13.15 -39.07
N TRP A 3 -7.42 14.01 -39.47
CA TRP A 3 -6.56 14.73 -38.50
C TRP A 3 -7.26 15.86 -37.75
N LEU A 4 -8.31 16.46 -38.32
CA LEU A 4 -9.10 17.49 -37.64
C LEU A 4 -9.95 16.89 -36.51
N ILE A 5 -10.40 15.64 -36.65
CA ILE A 5 -11.21 14.94 -35.64
C ILE A 5 -10.37 14.63 -34.40
N ILE A 6 -9.11 14.21 -34.59
CA ILE A 6 -8.19 13.90 -33.49
C ILE A 6 -7.88 15.17 -32.68
N LEU A 7 -7.63 16.31 -33.35
CA LEU A 7 -7.44 17.60 -32.67
C LEU A 7 -8.69 18.07 -31.93
N THR A 8 -9.90 17.84 -32.47
CA THR A 8 -11.15 18.16 -31.75
C THR A 8 -11.41 17.24 -30.54
N LEU A 9 -10.99 15.97 -30.60
CA LEU A 9 -11.13 15.05 -29.47
C LEU A 9 -10.13 15.39 -28.34
N PHE A 10 -8.90 15.79 -28.68
CA PHE A 10 -7.94 16.29 -27.70
C PHE A 10 -8.35 17.66 -27.11
N TYR A 11 -8.95 18.55 -27.90
CA TYR A 11 -9.46 19.85 -27.43
C TYR A 11 -10.66 19.72 -26.47
N ASN A 12 -11.51 18.70 -26.64
CA ASN A 12 -12.66 18.43 -25.77
C ASN A 12 -12.33 17.59 -24.51
N MET A 13 -11.09 17.10 -24.36
CA MET A 13 -10.66 16.44 -23.11
C MET A 13 -10.15 17.43 -22.04
N CYS A 14 -10.07 18.74 -22.36
CA CYS A 14 -9.65 19.79 -21.42
C CYS A 14 -10.77 20.74 -20.96
N ASN A 15 -12.03 20.54 -21.36
CA ASN A 15 -13.14 21.45 -21.01
C ASN A 15 -14.33 20.71 -20.36
N VAL A 16 -14.07 19.99 -19.27
CA VAL A 16 -15.14 19.70 -18.30
C VAL A 16 -15.09 20.82 -17.27
N GLU A 17 -15.93 21.84 -17.46
CA GLU A 17 -16.11 22.91 -16.49
C GLU A 17 -16.71 22.34 -15.20
N ILE A 18 -16.05 22.67 -14.09
CA ILE A 18 -16.52 22.45 -12.74
C ILE A 18 -17.66 23.43 -12.50
N ILE A 19 -18.90 22.98 -12.63
CA ILE A 19 -20.06 23.76 -12.17
C ILE A 19 -20.21 23.50 -10.66
N ALA A 20 -19.66 24.41 -9.87
CA ALA A 20 -19.95 24.49 -8.43
C ALA A 20 -21.38 25.04 -8.25
N THR A 21 -22.32 24.19 -7.86
CA THR A 21 -23.66 24.63 -7.42
C THR A 21 -23.64 24.84 -5.91
N ASN A 22 -23.75 26.09 -5.48
CA ASN A 22 -24.03 26.48 -4.10
C ASN A 22 -25.52 26.25 -3.82
N THR A 23 -25.84 25.31 -2.92
CA THR A 23 -27.14 25.26 -2.24
C THR A 23 -26.91 25.14 -0.75
N ASP A 24 -27.46 26.11 -0.03
CA ASP A 24 -27.28 26.34 1.40
C ASP A 24 -28.17 25.42 2.25
N ARG A 25 -27.53 24.83 3.27
CA ARG A 25 -27.99 24.39 4.59
C ARG A 25 -29.50 24.15 4.83
N SER A 26 -29.87 22.89 5.08
CA SER A 26 -30.80 22.57 6.18
C SER A 26 -30.51 21.20 6.82
N SER A 27 -30.74 21.19 8.13
CA SER A 27 -30.36 20.26 9.18
C SER A 27 -31.13 18.93 9.12
N TYR A 28 -30.41 17.80 9.02
CA TYR A 28 -30.74 16.56 9.75
C TYR A 28 -29.42 15.88 10.13
N GLY A 29 -29.19 15.77 11.43
CA GLY A 29 -28.07 15.04 11.99
C GLY A 29 -28.26 13.54 11.79
N GLU A 30 -27.22 12.90 11.30
CA GLU A 30 -26.73 11.61 11.78
C GLU A 30 -25.34 11.45 11.17
N THR A 31 -24.31 11.43 12.01
CA THR A 31 -22.95 11.08 11.59
C THR A 31 -22.98 9.63 11.12
N MET A 32 -23.18 9.41 9.82
CA MET A 32 -22.82 8.14 9.18
C MET A 32 -21.29 8.05 9.16
N HIS A 33 -20.70 7.69 10.29
CA HIS A 33 -19.40 7.06 10.30
C HIS A 33 -19.56 5.79 9.44
N PRO A 34 -18.90 5.68 8.27
CA PRO A 34 -18.95 4.45 7.50
C PRO A 34 -18.50 3.37 8.44
N ARG A 35 -19.37 2.37 8.69
CA ARG A 35 -19.13 1.24 9.57
C ARG A 35 -17.67 0.79 9.35
N GLN A 36 -16.77 1.17 10.25
CA GLN A 36 -15.35 0.90 10.07
C GLN A 36 -15.24 -0.59 9.87
N VAL A 37 -14.78 -1.01 8.69
CA VAL A 37 -14.53 -2.43 8.42
C VAL A 37 -13.43 -2.83 9.39
N THR A 38 -13.85 -3.41 10.52
CA THR A 38 -13.07 -3.56 11.75
C THR A 38 -12.46 -4.95 11.86
N GLU A 39 -12.66 -5.80 10.86
CA GLU A 39 -12.23 -7.19 10.91
C GLU A 39 -11.03 -7.42 10.01
N CYS A 40 -10.08 -8.19 10.52
CA CYS A 40 -9.02 -8.76 9.72
C CYS A 40 -9.65 -9.72 8.69
N LYS A 41 -9.18 -9.63 7.45
CA LYS A 41 -9.56 -10.50 6.34
C LYS A 41 -8.32 -11.15 5.76
N GLU A 42 -8.50 -12.33 5.17
CA GLU A 42 -7.41 -13.02 4.49
C GLU A 42 -6.91 -12.20 3.30
N ILE A 43 -5.59 -12.20 3.09
CA ILE A 43 -4.95 -11.60 1.93
C ILE A 43 -5.23 -12.49 0.73
N THR A 44 -5.98 -11.97 -0.24
CA THR A 44 -6.35 -12.71 -1.45
C THR A 44 -5.41 -12.46 -2.62
N ILE A 45 -4.35 -11.65 -2.42
CA ILE A 45 -3.46 -11.20 -3.48
C ILE A 45 -2.27 -12.17 -3.60
N PRO A 46 -2.13 -12.92 -4.71
CA PRO A 46 -1.15 -14.01 -4.82
C PRO A 46 0.30 -13.61 -4.52
N MET A 47 0.70 -12.40 -4.90
CA MET A 47 2.05 -11.90 -4.65
C MET A 47 2.38 -11.76 -3.14
N CYS A 48 1.35 -11.64 -2.30
CA CYS A 48 1.44 -11.40 -0.87
C CYS A 48 0.75 -12.47 0.00
N SER A 49 0.16 -13.51 -0.59
CA SER A 49 -0.52 -14.60 0.14
C SER A 49 0.30 -15.91 0.18
N TYR A 50 1.43 -15.96 -0.51
CA TYR A 50 2.28 -17.15 -0.62
C TYR A 50 3.76 -16.81 -0.45
N ASN A 51 4.54 -17.77 0.08
CA ASN A 51 6.01 -17.81 0.18
C ASN A 51 6.69 -16.55 0.76
N ASN A 52 7.49 -16.70 1.82
CA ASN A 52 8.26 -15.62 2.47
C ASN A 52 7.42 -14.45 3.00
N ILE A 53 6.09 -14.59 3.09
CA ILE A 53 5.19 -13.70 3.84
C ILE A 53 4.66 -14.49 5.03
N PRO A 54 4.96 -14.08 6.27
CA PRO A 54 4.69 -14.91 7.45
C PRO A 54 3.32 -14.68 8.10
N TYR A 55 2.43 -13.93 7.45
CA TYR A 55 1.09 -13.66 7.93
C TYR A 55 0.11 -13.71 6.77
N ARG A 56 -1.16 -13.93 7.09
CA ARG A 56 -2.23 -14.05 6.08
C ARG A 56 -3.38 -13.09 6.28
N MET A 57 -3.44 -12.41 7.42
CA MET A 57 -4.56 -11.54 7.79
C MET A 57 -4.16 -10.08 7.68
N THR A 58 -5.00 -9.27 7.04
CA THR A 58 -4.85 -7.82 6.89
C THR A 58 -6.18 -7.10 7.13
N LYS A 59 -6.19 -5.80 7.35
CA LYS A 59 -7.42 -4.99 7.32
C LYS A 59 -7.24 -3.76 6.44
N MET A 60 -8.35 -3.25 5.93
CA MET A 60 -8.39 -2.01 5.15
C MET A 60 -9.05 -0.89 5.99
N PRO A 61 -8.65 0.38 5.82
CA PRO A 61 -7.62 0.85 4.90
C PRO A 61 -6.21 0.44 5.30
N ASN A 62 -5.32 0.27 4.32
CA ASN A 62 -3.91 -0.01 4.57
C ASN A 62 -3.13 1.27 4.95
N LEU A 63 -1.82 1.15 5.19
CA LEU A 63 -0.97 2.27 5.60
C LEU A 63 -0.88 3.41 4.56
N LEU A 64 -1.32 3.15 3.33
CA LEU A 64 -1.33 4.10 2.22
C LEU A 64 -2.75 4.64 1.91
N GLY A 65 -3.76 4.28 2.72
CA GLY A 65 -5.12 4.76 2.57
C GLY A 65 -5.97 4.04 1.53
N HIS A 66 -5.49 2.94 0.93
CA HIS A 66 -6.31 2.15 0.01
C HIS A 66 -7.48 1.54 0.77
N THR A 67 -8.70 1.68 0.26
CA THR A 67 -9.90 1.19 0.96
C THR A 67 -10.24 -0.28 0.67
N THR A 68 -9.58 -0.90 -0.31
CA THR A 68 -9.81 -2.31 -0.70
C THR A 68 -8.50 -2.98 -1.06
N GLN A 69 -8.41 -4.30 -0.88
CA GLN A 69 -7.23 -5.07 -1.29
C GLN A 69 -6.97 -4.93 -2.81
N GLN A 70 -8.02 -4.87 -3.63
CA GLN A 70 -7.88 -4.74 -5.08
C GLN A 70 -7.22 -3.42 -5.50
N LYS A 71 -7.60 -2.29 -4.88
CA LYS A 71 -6.95 -0.98 -5.13
C LYS A 71 -5.47 -1.02 -4.74
N ALA A 72 -5.14 -1.62 -3.59
CA ALA A 72 -3.75 -1.81 -3.18
C ALA A 72 -2.98 -2.74 -4.13
N ALA A 73 -3.63 -3.79 -4.64
CA ALA A 73 -3.05 -4.75 -5.57
C ALA A 73 -2.66 -4.12 -6.91
N TRP A 74 -3.50 -3.24 -7.45
CA TRP A 74 -3.19 -2.50 -8.69
C TRP A 74 -1.88 -1.72 -8.59
N GLU A 75 -1.65 -1.11 -7.44
CA GLU A 75 -0.47 -0.28 -7.24
C GLU A 75 0.77 -1.11 -6.88
N VAL A 76 0.64 -2.11 -5.99
CA VAL A 76 1.79 -2.97 -5.63
C VAL A 76 2.29 -3.80 -6.81
N HIS A 77 1.41 -4.18 -7.75
CA HIS A 77 1.79 -4.98 -8.92
C HIS A 77 2.75 -4.26 -9.86
N GLN A 78 2.85 -2.93 -9.79
CA GLN A 78 3.83 -2.16 -10.55
C GLN A 78 5.28 -2.51 -10.16
N PHE A 79 5.49 -3.09 -8.97
CA PHE A 79 6.80 -3.53 -8.49
C PHE A 79 7.16 -4.97 -8.88
N ARG A 80 6.28 -5.71 -9.58
CA ARG A 80 6.55 -7.10 -10.01
C ARG A 80 7.87 -7.26 -10.77
N PRO A 81 8.27 -6.36 -11.70
CA PRO A 81 9.56 -6.49 -12.39
C PRO A 81 10.75 -6.46 -11.42
N LEU A 82 10.72 -5.60 -10.40
CA LEU A 82 11.80 -5.52 -9.39
C LEU A 82 11.85 -6.77 -8.51
N ILE A 83 10.68 -7.33 -8.15
CA ILE A 83 10.59 -8.60 -7.43
C ILE A 83 11.16 -9.74 -8.28
N ALA A 84 10.82 -9.79 -9.57
CA ALA A 84 11.30 -10.83 -10.48
C ALA A 84 12.82 -10.77 -10.74
N ILE A 85 13.38 -9.55 -10.80
CA ILE A 85 14.83 -9.33 -10.89
C ILE A 85 15.54 -9.69 -9.58
N ASN A 86 14.80 -9.73 -8.46
CA ASN A 86 15.31 -10.04 -7.13
C ASN A 86 16.45 -9.10 -6.69
N CYS A 87 16.26 -7.79 -6.90
CA CYS A 87 17.22 -6.76 -6.51
C CYS A 87 17.47 -6.68 -4.99
N SER A 88 16.48 -7.10 -4.18
CA SER A 88 16.62 -7.36 -2.75
C SER A 88 15.69 -8.50 -2.35
N PRO A 89 16.14 -9.45 -1.51
CA PRO A 89 15.28 -10.52 -1.01
C PRO A 89 14.16 -10.00 -0.09
N GLU A 90 14.34 -8.84 0.55
CA GLU A 90 13.36 -8.22 1.44
C GLU A 90 12.28 -7.43 0.69
N LEU A 91 12.48 -7.11 -0.59
CA LEU A 91 11.56 -6.21 -1.33
C LEU A 91 10.12 -6.68 -1.27
N ARG A 92 9.87 -7.98 -1.51
CA ARG A 92 8.52 -8.55 -1.49
C ARG A 92 7.89 -8.43 -0.10
N LEU A 93 8.63 -8.78 0.96
CA LEU A 93 8.15 -8.69 2.34
C LEU A 93 7.82 -7.24 2.72
N PHE A 94 8.73 -6.31 2.39
CA PHE A 94 8.53 -4.88 2.61
C PHE A 94 7.25 -4.39 1.91
N LEU A 95 7.11 -4.62 0.60
CA LEU A 95 5.93 -4.18 -0.14
C LEU A 95 4.65 -4.78 0.44
N CYS A 96 4.60 -6.09 0.68
CA CYS A 96 3.41 -6.71 1.26
C CYS A 96 3.08 -6.14 2.65
N SER A 97 4.07 -5.85 3.49
CA SER A 97 3.85 -5.25 4.81
C SER A 97 3.33 -3.80 4.80
N VAL A 98 3.52 -3.07 3.70
CA VAL A 98 2.96 -1.73 3.53
C VAL A 98 1.56 -1.77 2.93
N TYR A 99 1.37 -2.61 1.91
CA TYR A 99 0.13 -2.67 1.14
C TYR A 99 -0.93 -3.57 1.77
N PHE A 100 -0.50 -4.61 2.46
CA PHE A 100 -1.34 -5.57 3.19
C PHE A 100 -0.74 -5.82 4.57
N PRO A 101 -0.62 -4.79 5.42
CA PRO A 101 -0.02 -4.91 6.75
C PRO A 101 -0.67 -6.04 7.57
N LYS A 102 0.13 -6.71 8.41
CA LYS A 102 -0.37 -7.75 9.31
C LYS A 102 -1.42 -7.15 10.24
N CYS A 103 -2.56 -7.83 10.36
CA CYS A 103 -3.62 -7.50 11.29
C CYS A 103 -3.54 -8.40 12.52
N THR A 104 -3.53 -7.82 13.72
CA THR A 104 -3.51 -8.56 14.99
C THR A 104 -4.91 -8.95 15.45
N THR A 105 -5.00 -9.75 16.52
CA THR A 105 -6.26 -10.12 17.19
C THR A 105 -7.01 -8.91 17.72
N GLU A 106 -6.29 -7.89 18.17
CA GLU A 106 -6.79 -6.58 18.63
C GLU A 106 -7.21 -5.69 17.44
N LYS A 107 -7.14 -6.23 16.22
CA LYS A 107 -7.44 -5.56 14.96
C LYS A 107 -6.50 -4.40 14.72
N GLU A 108 -5.26 -4.44 15.20
CA GLU A 108 -4.24 -3.42 14.92
C GLU A 108 -3.42 -3.77 13.68
N LEU A 109 -2.87 -2.76 13.00
CA LEU A 109 -1.98 -2.98 11.85
C LEU A 109 -0.54 -2.86 12.28
N ILE A 110 0.26 -3.89 11.98
CA ILE A 110 1.71 -3.86 12.22
C ILE A 110 2.42 -3.35 10.96
N PRO A 111 3.10 -2.18 11.02
CA PRO A 111 3.87 -1.65 9.90
C PRO A 111 5.24 -2.35 9.76
N PRO A 112 5.95 -2.21 8.62
CA PRO A 112 7.35 -2.62 8.55
C PRO A 112 8.24 -1.79 9.45
N CYS A 113 9.35 -2.37 9.86
CA CYS A 113 10.45 -1.65 10.47
C CYS A 113 11.24 -0.86 9.42
N ARG A 114 11.93 0.19 9.88
CA ARG A 114 12.83 1.00 9.06
C ARG A 114 13.94 0.16 8.43
N SER A 115 14.49 -0.81 9.16
CA SER A 115 15.52 -1.72 8.67
C SER A 115 15.05 -2.55 7.46
N LEU A 116 13.83 -3.10 7.52
CA LEU A 116 13.24 -3.85 6.41
C LEU A 116 13.06 -2.97 5.16
N CYS A 117 12.58 -1.74 5.34
CA CYS A 117 12.48 -0.78 4.24
C CYS A 117 13.86 -0.44 3.65
N ASN A 118 14.84 -0.14 4.49
CA ASN A 118 16.18 0.23 4.05
C ASN A 118 16.85 -0.91 3.26
N SER A 119 16.68 -2.17 3.67
CA SER A 119 17.21 -3.33 2.92
C SER A 119 16.58 -3.43 1.53
N ALA A 120 15.24 -3.36 1.46
CA ALA A 120 14.51 -3.36 0.19
C ALA A 120 14.93 -2.20 -0.73
N LYS A 121 15.05 -1.00 -0.15
CA LYS A 121 15.44 0.21 -0.87
C LYS A 121 16.87 0.12 -1.41
N SER A 122 17.83 -0.30 -0.58
CA SER A 122 19.26 -0.37 -0.92
C SER A 122 19.51 -1.23 -2.15
N GLY A 123 18.87 -2.40 -2.24
CA GLY A 123 19.04 -3.29 -3.39
C GLY A 123 18.39 -2.79 -4.68
N CYS A 124 17.28 -2.04 -4.58
CA CYS A 124 16.40 -1.78 -5.71
C CYS A 124 16.40 -0.34 -6.23
N GLU A 125 16.73 0.66 -5.39
CA GLU A 125 16.69 2.08 -5.79
C GLU A 125 17.63 2.39 -6.95
N GLY A 126 18.83 1.79 -6.99
CA GLY A 126 19.78 1.99 -8.10
C GLY A 126 19.22 1.53 -9.45
N ILE A 127 18.50 0.39 -9.48
CA ILE A 127 17.86 -0.12 -10.69
C ILE A 127 16.69 0.78 -11.10
N MET A 128 15.87 1.23 -10.15
CA MET A 128 14.79 2.16 -10.43
C MET A 128 15.33 3.44 -11.09
N ASN A 129 16.36 4.06 -10.46
CA ASN A 129 16.95 5.31 -10.93
C ASN A 129 17.52 5.17 -12.34
N LYS A 130 18.17 4.03 -12.65
CA LYS A 130 18.70 3.73 -13.99
C LYS A 130 17.63 3.80 -15.10
N TYR A 131 16.38 3.48 -14.77
CA TYR A 131 15.26 3.51 -15.71
C TYR A 131 14.33 4.73 -15.49
N GLY A 132 14.81 5.78 -14.82
CA GLY A 132 14.07 7.03 -14.67
C GLY A 132 12.96 7.00 -13.62
N HIS A 133 12.95 6.00 -12.73
CA HIS A 133 12.02 5.91 -11.61
C HIS A 133 12.74 6.17 -10.29
N VAL A 134 12.17 6.98 -9.42
CA VAL A 134 12.73 7.22 -8.07
C VAL A 134 12.02 6.36 -7.04
N TRP A 135 12.70 6.05 -5.93
CA TRP A 135 12.04 5.41 -4.79
C TRP A 135 10.88 6.28 -4.29
N PRO A 136 9.63 5.80 -4.29
CA PRO A 136 8.48 6.67 -4.04
C PRO A 136 8.48 7.25 -2.62
N SER A 137 8.22 8.55 -2.50
CA SER A 137 8.13 9.24 -1.19
C SER A 137 7.09 8.62 -0.25
N ARG A 138 6.01 8.06 -0.81
CA ARG A 138 5.00 7.32 -0.05
C ARG A 138 5.56 6.08 0.65
N LEU A 139 6.62 5.47 0.11
CA LEU A 139 7.39 4.34 0.67
C LEU A 139 8.68 4.78 1.37
N SER A 140 8.82 6.05 1.75
CA SER A 140 10.02 6.55 2.44
C SER A 140 10.25 5.82 3.76
N CYS A 141 11.48 5.31 3.95
CA CYS A 141 11.84 4.53 5.14
C CYS A 141 11.83 5.33 6.44
N GLN A 142 11.93 6.67 6.37
CA GLN A 142 11.87 7.55 7.55
C GLN A 142 10.52 7.50 8.27
N LYS A 143 9.46 7.05 7.59
CA LYS A 143 8.12 6.91 8.18
C LYS A 143 7.99 5.74 9.14
N TYR A 144 8.93 4.81 9.11
CA TYR A 144 8.88 3.58 9.89
C TYR A 144 9.77 3.66 11.12
N SER A 145 9.37 2.93 12.16
CA SER A 145 10.06 2.88 13.45
C SER A 145 11.37 2.11 13.36
N GLU A 146 12.34 2.52 14.18
CA GLU A 146 13.57 1.74 14.45
C GLU A 146 13.38 0.75 15.60
N ASN A 147 12.36 0.93 16.44
CA ASN A 147 12.06 0.01 17.53
C ASN A 147 11.46 -1.29 16.97
N VAL A 148 12.28 -2.33 16.95
CA VAL A 148 11.97 -3.67 16.41
C VAL A 148 10.84 -4.40 17.13
N ASN A 149 10.41 -3.94 18.29
CA ASN A 149 9.34 -4.57 19.06
C ASN A 149 7.94 -4.23 18.51
N ASN A 150 7.80 -3.13 17.77
CA ASN A 150 6.49 -2.60 17.35
C ASN A 150 6.29 -2.63 15.82
N CYS A 151 7.12 -3.38 15.10
CA CYS A 151 7.10 -3.41 13.64
C CYS A 151 7.62 -4.74 13.09
N LEU A 152 7.27 -5.03 11.84
CA LEU A 152 7.69 -6.23 11.13
C LEU A 152 9.11 -6.07 10.56
N ASN A 153 9.99 -7.02 10.86
CA ASN A 153 11.31 -7.15 10.23
C ASN A 153 11.52 -8.58 9.66
N SER A 154 12.67 -8.83 9.03
CA SER A 154 13.00 -10.11 8.39
C SER A 154 13.37 -11.22 9.39
N GLU A 155 13.88 -10.88 10.58
CA GLU A 155 14.45 -11.82 11.56
C GLU A 155 13.45 -12.22 12.66
N ASN A 156 12.60 -11.30 13.09
CA ASN A 156 11.55 -11.44 14.11
C ASN A 156 10.20 -11.85 13.51
N THR A 157 10.24 -12.73 12.51
CA THR A 157 9.03 -13.38 12.02
C THR A 157 8.30 -14.09 13.17
N SER A 158 9.06 -14.67 14.12
CA SER A 158 8.59 -15.41 15.29
C SER A 158 8.11 -14.55 16.45
N VAL A 159 8.66 -13.35 16.69
CA VAL A 159 8.26 -12.51 17.84
C VAL A 159 6.82 -12.01 17.67
N ILE A 160 6.44 -11.59 16.46
CA ILE A 160 5.07 -11.13 16.17
C ILE A 160 4.11 -12.32 16.01
N LEU A 161 4.61 -13.55 15.86
CA LEU A 161 3.79 -14.77 15.92
C LEU A 161 3.55 -15.23 17.37
N ASN A 162 4.31 -14.71 18.33
CA ASN A 162 4.25 -15.13 19.73
C ASN A 162 3.48 -14.16 20.65
N ASP A 163 3.20 -12.92 20.20
CA ASP A 163 2.30 -11.99 20.92
C ASP A 163 0.80 -12.41 20.87
N THR A 164 0.49 -13.57 20.30
CA THR A 164 -0.85 -14.18 20.25
C THR A 164 -1.10 -15.25 21.32
N LEU A 165 -0.26 -15.33 22.36
CA LEU A 165 -0.47 -16.25 23.49
C LEU A 165 -0.37 -15.53 24.84
N TYR A 166 -1.33 -14.66 25.13
CA TYR A 166 -1.86 -14.43 26.48
C TYR A 166 -3.36 -14.12 26.40
#